data_AF-A0A923SIF7-F1
#
_entry.id   AF-A0A923SIF7-F1
#
_cell.length_a   1.000
_cell.length_b   1.000
_cell.length_c   1.000
_cell.angle_alpha   90.00
_cell.angle_beta   90.00
_cell.angle_gamma   90.00
#
_symmetry.space_group_name_H-M   'P 1'
#
loop_
_entity.id
_entity.type
_entity.pdbx_description
1 polymer ?
#
loop_
_entity_poly.entity_id
_entity_poly.type
_entity_poly.pdbx_seq_one_letter_code
_entity_poly.pdbx_strand_id
1 'polypeptide(L)'
;MVNLFVPPSYMSVYAKCIDASMPAFDPEEWIEEGKVYPVKHFSEPLNQGDGFAITIMDEDGIEIHPSSSHWSFASSRFELYTLHLN
;
A
#
# COMPACT_ATOMS: atom_id res chain seq x y z
N MET A 1 -5.67 -17.19 -7.24
CA MET A 1 -4.46 -16.55 -7.81
C MET A 1 -4.77 -15.07 -7.89
N VAL A 2 -4.04 -14.22 -7.17
CA VAL A 2 -4.25 -12.77 -7.17
C VAL A 2 -3.26 -12.17 -8.17
N ASN A 3 -3.74 -11.34 -9.10
CA ASN A 3 -2.87 -10.66 -10.05
C ASN A 3 -2.14 -9.52 -9.34
N LEU A 4 -0.80 -9.55 -9.38
CA LEU A 4 0.05 -8.48 -8.86
C LEU A 4 0.47 -7.56 -10.00
N PHE A 5 0.22 -6.27 -9.83
CA PHE A 5 0.66 -5.21 -10.72
C PHE A 5 1.88 -4.52 -10.10
N VAL A 6 3.07 -4.90 -10.57
CA VAL A 6 4.32 -4.28 -10.15
C VAL A 6 4.59 -3.06 -11.05
N PRO A 7 4.92 -1.88 -10.48
CA PRO A 7 5.34 -0.74 -11.28
C PRO A 7 6.52 -1.09 -12.19
N PRO A 8 6.54 -0.59 -13.43
CA PRO A 8 7.65 -0.84 -14.34
C PRO A 8 8.92 -0.12 -13.86
N SER A 9 10.10 -0.59 -14.27
CA SER A 9 11.40 -0.11 -13.75
C SER A 9 11.70 1.37 -13.97
N TYR A 10 11.05 2.02 -14.93
CA TYR A 10 11.17 3.46 -15.20
C TYR A 10 10.23 4.32 -14.36
N MET A 11 9.41 3.70 -13.51
CA MET A 11 8.40 4.36 -12.69
C MET A 11 8.56 3.93 -11.23
N SER A 12 8.59 4.90 -10.33
CA SER A 12 8.48 4.67 -8.89
C SER A 12 7.14 5.22 -8.41
N VAL A 13 6.43 4.45 -7.59
CA VAL A 13 5.14 4.87 -7.05
C VAL A 13 5.26 4.99 -5.54
N TYR A 14 4.68 6.06 -5.00
CA TYR A 14 4.67 6.38 -3.59
C TYR A 14 3.24 6.59 -3.10
N ALA A 15 2.98 6.19 -1.86
CA ALA A 15 1.69 6.27 -1.21
C ALA A 15 1.81 7.11 0.06
N LYS A 16 1.19 8.29 0.08
CA LYS A 16 1.09 9.12 1.28
C LYS A 16 -0.15 8.75 2.05
N CYS A 17 0.00 8.37 3.31
CA CYS A 17 -1.12 8.04 4.18
C CYS A 17 -1.96 9.30 4.46
N ILE A 18 -3.24 9.24 4.11
CA ILE A 18 -4.24 10.29 4.38
C ILE A 18 -5.32 9.83 5.37
N ASP A 19 -5.37 8.53 5.68
CA ASP A 19 -6.27 7.95 6.66
C ASP A 19 -5.60 6.80 7.42
N ALA A 20 -5.06 7.12 8.59
CA ALA A 20 -4.45 6.18 9.52
C ALA A 20 -5.44 5.62 10.57
N SER A 21 -6.75 5.81 10.39
CA SER A 21 -7.76 5.29 11.31
C SER A 21 -7.57 3.79 11.56
N MET A 22 -7.60 3.41 12.84
CA MET A 22 -7.39 2.02 13.24
C MET A 22 -8.42 1.10 12.58
N PRO A 23 -8.00 -0.07 12.08
CA PRO A 23 -8.93 -1.02 11.50
C PRO A 23 -9.75 -1.69 12.63
N ALA A 24 -10.73 -2.52 12.24
CA ALA A 24 -11.53 -3.27 13.21
C ALA A 24 -10.77 -4.43 13.88
N PHE A 25 -9.57 -4.77 13.39
CA PHE A 25 -8.68 -5.77 13.97
C PHE A 25 -7.48 -5.10 14.67
N ASP A 26 -6.70 -5.87 15.43
CA ASP A 26 -5.48 -5.37 16.07
C ASP A 26 -4.30 -5.56 15.09
N PRO A 27 -3.75 -4.48 14.50
CA PRO A 27 -2.70 -4.60 13.50
C PRO A 27 -1.33 -4.88 14.13
N GLU A 28 -0.53 -5.69 13.44
CA GLU A 28 0.87 -5.96 13.84
C GLU A 28 1.78 -4.80 13.43
N GLU A 29 1.59 -4.30 12.20
CA GLU A 29 2.25 -3.10 11.69
C GLU A 29 1.18 -2.16 11.13
N TRP A 30 1.32 -0.86 11.40
CA TRP A 30 0.34 0.12 10.94
C TRP A 30 0.98 1.38 10.38
N ILE A 31 0.21 2.04 9.52
CA ILE A 31 0.60 3.25 8.82
C ILE A 31 0.43 4.49 9.70
N GLU A 32 1.25 5.49 9.45
CA GLU A 32 1.27 6.76 10.15
C GLU A 32 0.68 7.86 9.26
N GLU A 33 -0.20 8.70 9.82
CA GLU A 33 -0.82 9.79 9.06
C GLU A 33 0.23 10.77 8.51
N GLY A 34 0.12 11.10 7.23
CA GLY A 34 1.02 12.02 6.53
C GLY A 34 2.35 11.40 6.06
N LYS A 35 2.72 10.21 6.52
CA LYS A 35 3.94 9.51 6.08
C LYS A 35 3.80 9.00 4.65
N VAL A 36 4.91 9.05 3.91
CA VAL A 36 4.99 8.62 2.52
C VAL A 36 5.76 7.31 2.46
N TYR A 37 5.15 6.30 1.85
CA TYR A 37 5.72 4.96 1.74
C TYR A 37 5.98 4.62 0.27
N PRO A 38 7.12 3.99 -0.06
CA PRO A 38 7.30 3.36 -1.36
C PRO A 38 6.26 2.27 -1.60
N VAL A 39 5.69 2.21 -2.80
CA VAL A 39 4.75 1.14 -3.19
C VAL A 39 5.52 0.03 -3.89
N LYS A 40 5.35 -1.20 -3.41
CA LYS A 40 5.92 -2.41 -4.02
C LYS A 40 5.10 -2.89 -5.20
N HIS A 41 3.81 -3.07 -5.00
CA HIS A 41 2.87 -3.52 -6.02
C HIS A 41 1.42 -3.23 -5.63
N PHE A 42 0.54 -3.36 -6.62
CA PHE A 42 -0.90 -3.29 -6.47
C PHE A 42 -1.53 -4.65 -6.73
N SER A 43 -2.73 -4.86 -6.21
CA SER A 43 -3.55 -6.02 -6.54
C SER A 43 -5.03 -5.65 -6.53
N GLU A 44 -5.84 -6.49 -7.17
CA GLU A 44 -7.29 -6.38 -7.05
C GLU A 44 -7.70 -6.60 -5.59
N PRO A 45 -8.64 -5.81 -5.06
CA PRO A 45 -9.10 -5.99 -3.69
C PRO A 45 -9.88 -7.29 -3.59
N LEU A 46 -9.79 -7.95 -2.42
CA LEU A 46 -10.61 -9.13 -2.15
C LEU A 46 -12.10 -8.79 -2.04
N ASN A 47 -12.42 -7.58 -1.59
CA ASN A 47 -13.79 -7.07 -1.48
C ASN A 47 -14.09 -6.15 -2.67
N GLN A 48 -15.18 -6.43 -3.39
CA GLN A 48 -15.64 -5.58 -4.48
C GLN A 48 -16.10 -4.22 -3.93
N GLY A 49 -15.50 -3.13 -4.41
CA GLY A 49 -15.90 -1.75 -4.06
C GLY A 49 -14.81 -0.91 -3.40
N ASP A 50 -13.73 -1.51 -2.88
CA ASP A 50 -12.69 -0.82 -2.09
C ASP A 50 -11.50 -0.30 -2.92
N GLY A 51 -11.71 -0.03 -4.21
CA GLY A 51 -10.65 0.42 -5.12
C GLY A 51 -9.66 -0.70 -5.45
N PHE A 52 -8.38 -0.52 -5.13
CA PHE A 52 -7.35 -1.55 -5.23
C PHE A 52 -6.57 -1.71 -3.92
N ALA A 53 -5.88 -2.83 -3.78
CA ALA A 53 -5.02 -3.11 -2.64
C ALA A 53 -3.58 -2.67 -2.95
N ILE A 54 -2.91 -2.08 -1.95
CA ILE A 54 -1.57 -1.52 -2.05
C ILE A 54 -0.67 -2.22 -1.04
N THR A 55 0.44 -2.79 -1.51
CA THR A 55 1.52 -3.24 -0.65
C THR A 55 2.62 -2.18 -0.65
N ILE A 56 2.92 -1.69 0.54
CA ILE A 56 3.90 -0.62 0.79
C ILE A 56 5.13 -1.20 1.50
N MET A 57 6.22 -0.45 1.47
CA MET A 57 7.47 -0.80 2.15
C MET A 57 7.88 0.29 3.15
N ASP A 58 8.71 -0.06 4.11
CA ASP A 58 9.40 0.87 4.99
C ASP A 58 10.67 1.46 4.32
N GLU A 59 11.47 2.18 5.12
CA GLU A 59 12.71 2.83 4.68
C GLU A 59 13.84 1.82 4.36
N ASP A 60 13.77 0.63 4.94
CA ASP A 60 14.72 -0.47 4.71
C ASP A 60 14.31 -1.36 3.53
N GLY A 61 13.16 -1.07 2.91
CA GLY A 61 12.60 -1.83 1.79
C GLY A 61 11.86 -3.11 2.21
N ILE A 62 11.50 -3.23 3.48
CA ILE A 62 10.72 -4.34 4.03
C ILE A 62 9.23 -4.06 3.83
N GLU A 63 8.46 -5.09 3.44
CA GLU A 63 7.01 -4.96 3.30
C GLU A 63 6.35 -4.72 4.65
N ILE A 64 5.44 -3.75 4.70
CA ILE A 64 4.63 -3.49 5.89
C ILE A 64 3.31 -4.24 5.73
N HIS A 65 3.00 -5.13 6.66
CA HIS A 65 1.77 -5.90 6.64
C HIS A 65 0.84 -5.53 7.79
N PRO A 66 -0.41 -5.12 7.49
CA PRO A 66 -1.42 -4.86 8.51
C PRO A 66 -1.57 -5.96 9.57
N SER A 67 -1.55 -7.23 9.13
CA SER A 67 -1.57 -8.41 10.00
C SER A 67 -1.16 -9.65 9.20
N SER A 68 -0.87 -10.76 9.88
CA SER A 68 -0.66 -12.07 9.25
C SER A 68 -1.73 -12.50 8.23
N SER A 69 -2.97 -12.00 8.37
CA SER A 69 -4.09 -12.30 7.45
C SER A 69 -4.36 -11.21 6.40
N HIS A 70 -3.75 -10.03 6.52
CA HIS A 70 -3.95 -8.89 5.62
C HIS A 70 -2.59 -8.35 5.18
N TRP A 71 -2.24 -8.61 3.93
CA TRP A 71 -0.90 -8.31 3.39
C TRP A 71 -0.80 -6.96 2.69
N SER A 72 -1.93 -6.28 2.49
CA SER A 72 -2.02 -5.03 1.74
C SER A 72 -3.05 -4.11 2.37
N PHE A 73 -2.92 -2.82 2.11
CA PHE A 73 -3.83 -1.78 2.57
C PHE A 73 -4.83 -1.39 1.48
N ALA A 74 -5.99 -0.87 1.88
CA ALA A 74 -6.95 -0.30 0.95
C ALA A 74 -6.41 1.01 0.36
N SER A 75 -6.49 1.16 -0.97
CA SER A 75 -6.04 2.36 -1.69
C SER A 75 -6.67 3.67 -1.21
N SER A 76 -7.90 3.63 -0.70
CA SER A 76 -8.62 4.79 -0.16
C SER A 76 -7.91 5.47 1.01
N ARG A 77 -6.97 4.78 1.68
CA ARG A 77 -6.18 5.34 2.78
C ARG A 77 -4.99 6.18 2.32
N PHE A 78 -4.71 6.22 1.01
CA PHE A 78 -3.52 6.86 0.47
C PHE A 78 -3.83 7.80 -0.69
N GLU A 79 -3.03 8.86 -0.76
CA GLU A 79 -2.83 9.65 -1.97
C GLU A 79 -1.59 9.11 -2.71
N LEU A 80 -1.71 8.85 -4.02
CA LEU A 80 -0.64 8.22 -4.80
C LEU A 80 0.09 9.21 -5.70
N TYR A 81 1.42 9.09 -5.71
CA TYR A 81 2.30 9.87 -6.58
C TYR A 81 3.15 8.94 -7.43
N THR A 82 3.30 9.27 -8.70
CA THR A 82 4.19 8.55 -9.62
C THR A 82 5.35 9.44 -10.03
N LEU A 83 6.56 8.95 -9.81
CA LEU A 83 7.79 9.54 -10.32
C LEU A 83 8.23 8.74 -11.54
N HIS A 84 8.43 9.43 -12.66
CA HIS A 84 8.97 8.84 -13.88
C HIS A 84 10.45 9.18 -13.96
N LEU A 85 11.29 8.16 -13.99
CA LEU A 85 12.73 8.31 -14.19
C LEU A 85 12.97 8.33 -15.70
N ASN A 86 13.46 9.46 -16.22
CA ASN A 86 13.88 9.61 -17.61
C ASN A 86 15.23 8.90 -17.87
#